data_AF-A0A6V8E6X2-F1
#
_entry.id   AF-A0A6V8E6X2-F1
#
_cell.length_a   1.000
_cell.length_b   1.000
_cell.length_c   1.000
_cell.angle_alpha   90.00
_cell.angle_beta   90.00
_cell.angle_gamma   90.00
#
_symmetry.space_group_name_H-M   'P 1'
#
loop_
_entity.id
_entity.type
_entity.pdbx_description
1 polymer ?
#
loop_
_entity_poly.entity_id
_entity_poly.type
_entity_poly.pdbx_seq_one_letter_code
_entity_poly.pdbx_strand_id
1 'polypeptide(L)'
;MAEVVVIKFGGGLITNKSQMCTPEINIIDNLVGVVENCLQQGLRIIVVHGAGSFGHLRAKHWRLNEGLIANHDFSPQEDCESQIQAVSIVRKEMLTLNSIIKKSFAEKGISTISHPPHKWVRNTGSNFSGNIVDRFDSSKEVVITFGDVVDCDVGGFGILSGDDLVVRICQDVPNVSRLIFAVKGVDGILRRPPKVATDDDLIDKWSPNVEFSGVHHSDIDITGGIGLKATRGAEVAAMGIDVFIINGENSQRLLDACTGVPTIGTQIFSN
;
A
#
# COMPACT_ATOMS: atom_id res chain seq x y z
N MET A 1 -10.63 22.17 -8.25
CA MET A 1 -10.19 21.47 -7.02
C MET A 1 -8.74 21.07 -7.22
N ALA A 2 -7.94 21.03 -6.15
CA ALA A 2 -6.54 20.61 -6.27
C ALA A 2 -6.47 19.16 -6.76
N GLU A 3 -5.50 18.89 -7.64
CA GLU A 3 -5.21 17.55 -8.14
C GLU A 3 -4.81 16.63 -6.97
N VAL A 4 -5.36 15.42 -6.91
CA VAL A 4 -5.11 14.46 -5.83
C VAL A 4 -4.22 13.33 -6.30
N VAL A 5 -3.17 13.05 -5.52
CA VAL A 5 -2.28 11.90 -5.73
C VAL A 5 -2.37 10.97 -4.54
N VAL A 6 -2.64 9.70 -4.80
CA VAL A 6 -2.62 8.64 -3.79
C VAL A 6 -1.26 7.95 -3.85
N ILE A 7 -0.53 7.95 -2.74
CA ILE A 7 0.77 7.29 -2.65
C ILE A 7 0.66 6.12 -1.68
N LYS A 8 0.95 4.92 -2.17
CA LYS A 8 1.06 3.74 -1.34
C LYS A 8 2.51 3.49 -0.92
N PHE A 9 2.79 3.66 0.36
CA PHE A 9 4.06 3.24 0.95
C PHE A 9 4.05 1.73 1.17
N GLY A 10 4.83 0.99 0.39
CA GLY A 10 4.93 -0.45 0.52
C GLY A 10 5.42 -0.86 1.91
N GLY A 11 4.72 -1.80 2.58
CA GLY A 11 5.12 -2.23 3.92
C GLY A 11 6.56 -2.78 3.99
N GLY A 12 7.02 -3.44 2.93
CA GLY A 12 8.41 -3.90 2.83
C GLY A 12 9.44 -2.81 2.57
N LEU A 13 9.00 -1.63 2.08
CA LEU A 13 9.83 -0.45 1.87
C LEU A 13 10.06 0.28 3.19
N ILE A 14 9.00 0.47 3.96
CA ILE A 14 9.05 1.24 5.22
C ILE A 14 9.38 0.39 6.46
N THR A 15 9.63 -0.91 6.30
CA THR A 15 10.01 -1.80 7.41
C THR A 15 10.99 -2.89 6.97
N ASN A 16 11.74 -3.41 7.93
CA ASN A 16 12.55 -4.60 7.74
C ASN A 16 11.73 -5.87 8.00
N LYS A 17 11.33 -6.58 6.93
CA LYS A 17 10.53 -7.81 7.02
C LYS A 17 11.20 -8.99 7.74
N SER A 18 12.52 -8.95 7.98
CA SER A 18 13.23 -10.02 8.68
C SER A 18 13.11 -9.94 10.20
N GLN A 19 12.69 -8.80 10.75
CA GLN A 19 12.61 -8.55 12.18
C GLN A 19 11.24 -7.96 12.54
N MET A 20 10.61 -8.46 13.60
CA MET A 20 9.31 -7.95 14.06
C MET A 20 9.39 -6.45 14.37
N CYS A 21 8.36 -5.70 13.97
CA CYS A 21 8.17 -4.30 14.36
C CYS A 21 9.40 -3.40 14.18
N THR A 22 10.15 -3.56 13.08
CA THR A 22 11.37 -2.79 12.81
C THR A 22 11.15 -1.81 11.63
N PRO A 23 11.01 -0.50 11.90
CA PRO A 23 10.77 0.50 10.87
C PRO A 23 12.07 0.90 10.16
N GLU A 24 11.97 1.26 8.89
CA GLU A 24 13.08 1.83 8.10
C GLU A 24 12.98 3.36 8.16
N ILE A 25 13.43 3.96 9.27
CA ILE A 25 13.21 5.39 9.57
C ILE A 25 13.72 6.30 8.44
N ASN A 26 14.94 6.08 7.96
CA ASN A 26 15.51 6.89 6.87
C ASN A 26 14.66 6.82 5.58
N ILE A 27 14.09 5.64 5.27
CA ILE A 27 13.21 5.50 4.11
C ILE A 27 11.89 6.23 4.34
N ILE A 28 11.30 6.11 5.53
CA ILE A 28 10.08 6.85 5.89
C ILE A 28 10.32 8.36 5.75
N ASP A 29 11.41 8.90 6.29
CA ASP A 29 11.74 10.32 6.22
C ASP A 29 11.93 10.82 4.78
N ASN A 30 12.59 10.01 3.94
CA ASN A 30 12.74 10.29 2.52
C ASN A 30 11.40 10.31 1.78
N LEU A 31 10.50 9.36 2.06
CA LEU A 31 9.16 9.32 1.47
C LEU A 31 8.32 10.52 1.91
N VAL A 32 8.37 10.90 3.18
CA VAL A 32 7.69 12.11 3.68
C VAL A 32 8.28 13.37 3.04
N GLY A 33 9.59 13.41 2.79
CA GLY A 33 10.24 14.47 2.01
C GLY A 33 9.69 14.59 0.59
N VAL A 34 9.39 13.47 -0.07
CA VAL A 34 8.71 13.51 -1.39
C VAL A 34 7.29 14.08 -1.26
N VAL A 35 6.54 13.69 -0.23
CA VAL A 35 5.20 14.25 0.03
C VAL A 35 5.27 15.76 0.25
N GLU A 36 6.22 16.23 1.05
CA GLU A 36 6.46 17.67 1.27
C GLU A 36 6.65 18.43 -0.05
N ASN A 37 7.50 17.91 -0.95
CA ASN A 37 7.72 18.52 -2.27
C ASN A 37 6.45 18.51 -3.12
N CYS A 38 5.64 17.44 -3.07
CA CYS A 38 4.37 17.40 -3.79
C CYS A 38 3.38 18.45 -3.27
N LEU A 39 3.29 18.62 -1.94
CA LEU A 39 2.45 19.65 -1.31
C LEU A 39 2.88 21.06 -1.73
N GLN A 40 4.19 21.32 -1.81
CA GLN A 40 4.74 22.61 -2.28
C GLN A 40 4.39 22.90 -3.75
N GLN A 41 4.17 21.86 -4.56
CA GLN A 41 3.68 21.99 -5.95
C GLN A 41 2.15 22.12 -6.04
N GLY A 42 1.45 22.23 -4.92
CA GLY A 42 -0.01 22.41 -4.87
C GLY A 42 -0.81 21.13 -5.05
N LEU A 43 -0.16 19.95 -5.01
CA LEU A 43 -0.84 18.67 -5.04
C LEU A 43 -1.44 18.36 -3.67
N ARG A 44 -2.59 17.69 -3.69
CA ARG A 44 -3.21 17.13 -2.50
C ARG A 44 -2.83 15.66 -2.38
N ILE A 45 -2.26 15.26 -1.24
CA ILE A 45 -1.72 13.91 -1.07
C ILE A 45 -2.54 13.08 -0.08
N ILE A 46 -2.86 11.85 -0.47
CA ILE A 46 -3.40 10.80 0.40
C ILE A 46 -2.35 9.70 0.49
N VAL A 47 -2.02 9.28 1.71
CA VAL A 47 -1.05 8.21 1.95
C VAL A 47 -1.75 6.94 2.42
N VAL A 48 -1.42 5.82 1.79
CA VAL A 48 -1.78 4.49 2.27
C VAL A 48 -0.51 3.74 2.59
N HIS A 49 -0.32 3.24 3.81
CA HIS A 49 0.86 2.42 4.10
C HIS A 49 0.54 0.93 4.27
N GLY A 50 1.48 0.08 3.87
CA GLY A 50 1.42 -1.35 4.16
C GLY A 50 1.78 -1.66 5.61
N ALA A 51 1.52 -2.89 6.01
CA ALA A 51 1.80 -3.41 7.34
C ALA A 51 3.32 -3.63 7.57
N GLY A 52 3.98 -4.26 6.59
CA GLY A 52 5.40 -4.59 6.74
C GLY A 52 5.62 -5.53 7.92
N SER A 53 6.70 -5.36 8.67
CA SER A 53 6.98 -6.15 9.87
C SER A 53 6.02 -5.89 11.04
N PHE A 54 5.22 -4.82 10.98
CA PHE A 54 4.17 -4.53 11.95
C PHE A 54 2.89 -5.21 11.43
N GLY A 55 2.38 -6.21 12.13
CA GLY A 55 1.20 -6.93 11.68
C GLY A 55 1.42 -8.10 10.72
N HIS A 56 2.20 -8.00 9.63
CA HIS A 56 2.24 -9.08 8.61
C HIS A 56 2.77 -10.42 9.16
N LEU A 57 3.84 -10.39 9.96
CA LEU A 57 4.44 -11.59 10.53
C LEU A 57 3.48 -12.29 11.50
N ARG A 58 2.83 -11.53 12.37
CA ARG A 58 1.83 -12.04 13.32
C ARG A 58 0.56 -12.49 12.62
N ALA A 59 0.04 -11.72 11.67
CA ALA A 59 -1.14 -12.07 10.89
C ALA A 59 -0.93 -13.37 10.10
N LYS A 60 0.29 -13.59 9.56
CA LYS A 60 0.65 -14.84 8.90
C LYS A 60 0.71 -16.01 9.87
N HIS A 61 1.34 -15.85 11.03
CA HIS A 61 1.40 -16.89 12.07
C HIS A 61 0.01 -17.35 12.52
N TRP A 62 -0.88 -16.39 12.81
CA TRP A 62 -2.24 -16.64 13.26
C TRP A 62 -3.26 -16.84 12.13
N ARG A 63 -2.80 -16.90 10.87
CA ARG A 63 -3.63 -17.10 9.67
C ARG A 63 -4.83 -16.14 9.62
N LEU A 64 -4.62 -14.88 10.01
CA LEU A 64 -5.71 -13.91 10.17
C LEU A 64 -6.42 -13.56 8.85
N ASN A 65 -5.77 -13.83 7.71
CA ASN A 65 -6.37 -13.69 6.39
C ASN A 65 -7.47 -14.72 6.10
N GLU A 66 -7.56 -15.80 6.88
CA GLU A 66 -8.56 -16.87 6.73
C GLU A 66 -9.77 -16.67 7.66
N GLY A 67 -9.76 -15.60 8.46
CA GLY A 67 -10.76 -15.34 9.48
C GLY A 67 -10.59 -16.20 10.74
N LEU A 68 -11.67 -16.26 11.53
CA LEU A 68 -11.71 -17.02 12.77
C LEU A 68 -11.81 -18.52 12.48
N ILE A 69 -10.83 -19.29 12.97
CA ILE A 69 -10.73 -20.73 12.81
C ILE A 69 -11.02 -21.38 14.16
N ALA A 70 -12.17 -22.08 14.27
CA ALA A 70 -12.65 -22.61 15.54
C ALA A 70 -11.85 -23.81 16.09
N ASN A 71 -11.33 -24.66 15.21
CA ASN A 71 -10.72 -25.95 15.58
C ASN A 71 -9.29 -26.06 15.05
N HIS A 72 -8.40 -25.18 15.51
CA HIS A 72 -6.99 -25.21 15.11
C HIS A 72 -6.07 -24.95 16.30
N ASP A 73 -5.09 -25.83 16.47
CA ASP A 73 -4.03 -25.66 17.46
C ASP A 73 -2.95 -24.73 16.89
N PHE A 74 -3.07 -23.45 17.21
CA PHE A 74 -1.99 -22.49 16.95
C PHE A 74 -0.91 -22.64 18.01
N SER A 75 0.35 -22.62 17.60
CA SER A 75 1.44 -22.47 18.56
C SER A 75 1.36 -21.06 19.17
N PRO A 76 1.25 -20.92 20.50
CA PRO A 76 1.20 -19.60 21.12
C PRO A 76 2.51 -18.84 20.90
N GLN A 77 2.42 -17.52 20.97
CA GLN A 77 3.57 -16.61 21.05
C GLN A 77 3.66 -16.06 22.48
N GLU A 78 4.83 -15.54 22.86
CA GLU A 78 5.08 -15.04 24.22
C GLU A 78 4.00 -14.08 24.75
N ASP A 79 3.42 -13.27 23.86
CA ASP A 79 2.42 -12.24 24.15
C ASP A 79 1.01 -12.56 23.60
N CYS A 80 0.79 -13.76 23.07
CA CYS A 80 -0.43 -14.07 22.33
C CYS A 80 -0.79 -15.56 22.34
N GLU A 81 -2.01 -15.87 22.78
CA GLU A 81 -2.50 -17.24 22.95
C GLU A 81 -3.69 -17.58 22.04
N SER A 82 -4.25 -16.60 21.32
CA SER A 82 -5.42 -16.82 20.45
C SER A 82 -5.47 -15.87 19.26
N GLN A 83 -6.23 -16.25 18.22
CA GLN A 83 -6.47 -15.37 17.07
C GLN A 83 -7.12 -14.04 17.48
N ILE A 84 -8.04 -14.03 18.44
CA ILE A 84 -8.71 -12.79 18.88
C ILE A 84 -7.71 -11.83 19.54
N GLN A 85 -6.83 -12.33 20.41
CA GLN A 85 -5.73 -11.54 20.94
C GLN A 85 -4.79 -11.07 19.83
N ALA A 86 -4.48 -11.93 18.86
CA ALA A 86 -3.64 -11.58 17.73
C ALA A 86 -4.24 -10.42 16.90
N VAL A 87 -5.55 -10.40 16.67
CA VAL A 87 -6.24 -9.27 16.02
C VAL A 87 -5.99 -7.97 16.78
N SER A 88 -6.20 -7.97 18.10
CA SER A 88 -5.97 -6.77 18.93
C SER A 88 -4.51 -6.31 18.88
N ILE A 89 -3.55 -7.25 18.92
CA ILE A 89 -2.13 -6.93 18.87
C ILE A 89 -1.73 -6.39 17.51
N VAL A 90 -2.17 -7.01 16.41
CA VAL A 90 -1.90 -6.51 15.05
C VAL A 90 -2.44 -5.10 14.86
N ARG A 91 -3.68 -4.81 15.29
CA ARG A 91 -4.25 -3.45 15.23
C ARG A 91 -3.39 -2.45 16.01
N LYS A 92 -2.88 -2.84 17.18
CA LYS A 92 -1.97 -2.00 17.98
C LYS A 92 -0.63 -1.77 17.27
N GLU A 93 -0.01 -2.81 16.72
CA GLU A 93 1.24 -2.73 15.96
C GLU A 93 1.08 -1.81 14.73
N MET A 94 -0.05 -1.91 14.02
CA MET A 94 -0.37 -1.02 12.90
C MET A 94 -0.50 0.44 13.33
N LEU A 95 -1.14 0.71 14.47
CA LEU A 95 -1.21 2.04 15.05
C LEU A 95 0.18 2.56 15.46
N THR A 96 1.07 1.69 15.95
CA THR A 96 2.47 2.04 16.26
C THR A 96 3.22 2.45 14.99
N LEU A 97 3.15 1.67 13.91
CA LEU A 97 3.77 2.03 12.63
C LEU A 97 3.22 3.34 12.09
N ASN A 98 1.90 3.52 12.12
CA ASN A 98 1.27 4.77 11.70
C ASN A 98 1.76 5.96 12.54
N SER A 99 1.92 5.80 13.86
CA SER A 99 2.46 6.85 14.74
C SER A 99 3.89 7.24 14.38
N ILE A 100 4.73 6.28 13.98
CA ILE A 100 6.11 6.54 13.54
C ILE A 100 6.09 7.38 12.25
N ILE A 101 5.26 6.99 11.28
CA ILE A 101 5.11 7.75 10.02
C ILE A 101 4.60 9.17 10.30
N LYS A 102 3.55 9.30 11.12
CA LYS A 102 3.02 10.62 11.52
C LYS A 102 4.06 11.51 12.19
N LYS A 103 4.97 10.92 12.99
CA LYS A 103 6.06 11.67 13.63
C LYS A 103 6.97 12.30 12.58
N SER A 104 7.34 11.54 11.54
CA SER A 104 8.14 12.06 10.43
C SER A 104 7.45 13.22 9.69
N PHE A 105 6.14 13.13 9.45
CA PHE A 105 5.34 14.24 8.94
C PHE A 105 5.36 15.47 9.86
N ALA A 106 5.17 15.26 11.17
CA ALA A 106 5.15 16.35 12.14
C ALA A 106 6.51 17.05 12.28
N GLU A 107 7.62 16.32 12.18
CA GLU A 107 8.97 16.87 12.18
C GLU A 107 9.25 17.78 10.97
N LYS A 108 8.51 17.59 9.87
CA LYS A 108 8.48 18.48 8.69
C LYS A 108 7.39 19.56 8.76
N GLY A 109 6.68 19.67 9.87
CA GLY A 109 5.60 20.66 10.04
C GLY A 109 4.33 20.36 9.23
N ILE A 110 4.15 19.13 8.75
CA ILE A 110 2.99 18.73 7.94
C ILE A 110 1.90 18.14 8.86
N SER A 111 0.69 18.71 8.81
CA SER A 111 -0.45 18.19 9.57
C SER A 111 -0.99 16.91 8.93
N THR A 112 -1.34 15.92 9.78
CA THR A 112 -1.84 14.62 9.35
C THR A 112 -3.04 14.16 10.15
N ILE A 113 -4.05 13.65 9.44
CA ILE A 113 -5.19 12.93 10.02
C ILE A 113 -5.11 11.46 9.62
N SER A 114 -5.39 10.55 10.56
CA SER A 114 -5.35 9.11 10.30
C SER A 114 -6.71 8.46 10.50
N HIS A 115 -7.07 7.56 9.59
CA HIS A 115 -8.29 6.77 9.66
C HIS A 115 -7.96 5.27 9.66
N PRO A 116 -7.72 4.65 10.85
CA PRO A 116 -7.48 3.21 10.97
C PRO A 116 -8.69 2.41 10.48
N PRO A 117 -8.57 1.54 9.45
CA PRO A 117 -9.72 0.86 8.87
C PRO A 117 -10.55 0.06 9.86
N HIS A 118 -9.94 -0.57 10.88
CA HIS A 118 -10.68 -1.33 11.89
C HIS A 118 -11.73 -0.51 12.68
N LYS A 119 -11.73 0.82 12.55
CA LYS A 119 -12.71 1.70 13.22
C LYS A 119 -13.91 2.06 12.35
N TRP A 120 -13.85 1.84 11.03
CA TRP A 120 -14.85 2.37 10.11
C TRP A 120 -15.12 1.53 8.87
N VAL A 121 -14.32 0.49 8.62
CA VAL A 121 -14.50 -0.46 7.53
C VAL A 121 -15.07 -1.77 8.07
N ARG A 122 -15.95 -2.38 7.29
CA ARG A 122 -16.34 -3.79 7.40
C ARG A 122 -16.05 -4.54 6.10
N ASN A 123 -15.63 -5.79 6.25
CA ASN A 123 -15.25 -6.71 5.17
C ASN A 123 -13.95 -6.32 4.44
N THR A 124 -13.45 -7.22 3.60
CA THR A 124 -12.16 -7.10 2.89
C THR A 124 -12.37 -6.91 1.38
N GLY A 125 -11.29 -6.78 0.61
CA GLY A 125 -11.35 -6.57 -0.83
C GLY A 125 -11.75 -5.14 -1.22
N SER A 126 -11.76 -4.84 -2.52
CA SER A 126 -12.12 -3.50 -3.02
C SER A 126 -13.62 -3.18 -2.89
N ASN A 127 -14.46 -4.12 -2.44
CA ASN A 127 -15.91 -3.93 -2.23
C ASN A 127 -16.29 -3.80 -0.74
N PHE A 128 -15.34 -3.49 0.14
CA PHE A 128 -15.63 -3.28 1.57
C PHE A 128 -16.70 -2.20 1.79
N SER A 129 -17.35 -2.26 2.96
CA SER A 129 -18.32 -1.24 3.41
C SER A 129 -17.64 -0.22 4.31
N GLY A 130 -17.79 1.06 4.00
CA GLY A 130 -17.19 2.17 4.75
C GLY A 130 -17.29 3.47 3.96
N ASN A 131 -17.46 4.60 4.65
CA ASN A 131 -17.56 5.91 4.02
C ASN A 131 -16.16 6.49 3.77
N ILE A 132 -15.74 6.50 2.50
CA ILE A 132 -14.50 7.13 2.03
C ILE A 132 -14.69 8.64 1.86
N VAL A 133 -15.75 9.07 1.18
CA VAL A 133 -15.96 10.45 0.74
C VAL A 133 -15.78 11.44 1.90
N ASP A 134 -16.49 11.24 3.01
CA ASP A 134 -16.47 12.20 4.12
C ASP A 134 -15.15 12.16 4.91
N ARG A 135 -14.51 11.00 4.99
CA ARG A 135 -13.27 10.82 5.78
C ARG A 135 -12.06 11.35 5.04
N PHE A 136 -12.06 11.21 3.73
CA PHE A 136 -10.98 11.66 2.88
C PHE A 136 -11.33 12.99 2.22
N ASP A 137 -12.18 13.82 2.83
CA ASP A 137 -12.45 15.21 2.42
C ASP A 137 -11.70 16.21 3.35
N SER A 138 -10.37 16.15 3.32
CA SER A 138 -9.51 17.15 3.97
C SER A 138 -8.58 17.80 2.96
N SER A 139 -8.59 19.13 2.88
CA SER A 139 -7.73 19.94 2.01
C SER A 139 -6.50 20.53 2.70
N LYS A 140 -6.44 20.45 4.04
CA LYS A 140 -5.37 21.07 4.85
C LYS A 140 -4.39 20.06 5.44
N GLU A 141 -4.79 18.80 5.50
CA GLU A 141 -4.02 17.73 6.14
C GLU A 141 -3.77 16.61 5.15
N VAL A 142 -2.61 15.98 5.27
CA VAL A 142 -2.36 14.72 4.57
C VAL A 142 -3.16 13.63 5.28
N VAL A 143 -4.11 13.03 4.56
CA VAL A 143 -4.93 11.93 5.08
C VAL A 143 -4.14 10.63 4.96
N ILE A 144 -4.03 9.89 6.07
CA ILE A 144 -3.29 8.64 6.16
C ILE A 144 -4.22 7.48 6.53
N THR A 145 -4.15 6.39 5.79
CA THR A 145 -4.73 5.09 6.18
C THR A 145 -3.75 3.97 5.88
N PHE A 146 -4.11 2.72 6.17
CA PHE A 146 -3.18 1.59 6.07
C PHE A 146 -3.89 0.26 6.00
N GLY A 147 -3.20 -0.78 5.50
CA GLY A 147 -3.74 -2.15 5.58
C GLY A 147 -3.94 -2.59 7.03
N ASP A 148 -5.02 -3.30 7.33
CA ASP A 148 -5.43 -3.55 8.71
C ASP A 148 -6.27 -4.83 8.84
N VAL A 149 -6.46 -5.30 10.08
CA VAL A 149 -7.42 -6.36 10.38
C VAL A 149 -8.78 -5.71 10.65
N VAL A 150 -9.78 -6.01 9.82
CA VAL A 150 -11.12 -5.43 9.93
C VAL A 150 -12.15 -6.49 10.29
N ASP A 151 -13.23 -6.07 10.94
CA ASP A 151 -14.32 -6.98 11.27
C ASP A 151 -15.07 -7.35 9.98
N CYS A 152 -15.45 -8.62 9.87
CA CYS A 152 -16.13 -9.16 8.71
C CYS A 152 -17.47 -9.78 9.13
N ASP A 153 -18.50 -9.57 8.31
CA ASP A 153 -19.84 -10.10 8.58
C ASP A 153 -19.83 -11.64 8.54
N VAL A 154 -18.93 -12.23 7.73
CA VAL A 154 -18.65 -13.67 7.66
C VAL A 154 -17.20 -13.91 8.08
N GLY A 155 -16.95 -14.96 8.88
CA GLY A 155 -15.60 -15.33 9.32
C GLY A 155 -15.04 -14.47 10.46
N GLY A 156 -15.82 -13.52 11.00
CA GLY A 156 -15.48 -12.70 12.17
C GLY A 156 -14.54 -11.54 11.87
N PHE A 157 -13.41 -11.79 11.20
CA PHE A 157 -12.45 -10.77 10.79
C PHE A 157 -11.72 -11.17 9.51
N GLY A 158 -10.96 -10.24 8.95
CA GLY A 158 -10.12 -10.49 7.79
C GLY A 158 -9.07 -9.39 7.58
N ILE A 159 -8.14 -9.64 6.67
CA ILE A 159 -7.10 -8.67 6.30
C ILE A 159 -7.60 -7.81 5.14
N LEU A 160 -7.84 -6.52 5.42
CA LEU A 160 -8.03 -5.52 4.38
C LEU A 160 -6.66 -4.99 3.97
N SER A 161 -6.23 -5.32 2.75
CA SER A 161 -4.93 -4.87 2.29
C SER A 161 -4.97 -3.38 1.95
N GLY A 162 -3.83 -2.69 2.09
CA GLY A 162 -3.70 -1.35 1.53
C GLY A 162 -3.82 -1.32 0.01
N ASP A 163 -3.70 -2.45 -0.70
CA ASP A 163 -3.86 -2.52 -2.16
C ASP A 163 -5.35 -2.47 -2.52
N ASP A 164 -6.22 -3.05 -1.69
CA ASP A 164 -7.68 -2.94 -1.84
C ASP A 164 -8.18 -1.54 -1.47
N LEU A 165 -7.62 -0.93 -0.41
CA LEU A 165 -7.98 0.42 0.04
C LEU A 165 -7.76 1.48 -1.04
N VAL A 166 -6.63 1.42 -1.76
CA VAL A 166 -6.33 2.42 -2.79
C VAL A 166 -7.34 2.38 -3.93
N VAL A 167 -7.92 1.21 -4.27
CA VAL A 167 -8.96 1.13 -5.30
C VAL A 167 -10.16 1.97 -4.91
N ARG A 168 -10.67 1.81 -3.69
CA ARG A 168 -11.83 2.58 -3.22
C ARG A 168 -11.54 4.04 -2.97
N ILE A 169 -10.33 4.37 -2.51
CA ILE A 169 -9.91 5.77 -2.40
C ILE A 169 -9.90 6.42 -3.79
N CYS A 170 -9.32 5.78 -4.80
CA CYS A 170 -9.26 6.32 -6.16
C CYS A 170 -10.64 6.42 -6.81
N GLN A 171 -11.53 5.47 -6.52
CA GLN A 171 -12.91 5.46 -7.02
C GLN A 171 -13.78 6.55 -6.39
N ASP A 172 -13.71 6.71 -5.07
CA ASP A 172 -14.69 7.51 -4.32
C ASP A 172 -14.19 8.95 -4.03
N VAL A 173 -12.87 9.21 -4.04
CA VAL A 173 -12.31 10.55 -3.83
C VAL A 173 -12.25 11.31 -5.16
N PRO A 174 -12.79 12.54 -5.25
CA PRO A 174 -12.79 13.30 -6.49
C PRO A 174 -11.40 13.85 -6.85
N ASN A 175 -11.14 13.96 -8.16
CA ASN A 175 -9.91 14.52 -8.75
C ASN A 175 -8.63 13.73 -8.43
N VAL A 176 -8.73 12.45 -8.11
CA VAL A 176 -7.55 11.57 -8.10
C VAL A 176 -7.04 11.42 -9.52
N SER A 177 -5.83 11.92 -9.78
CA SER A 177 -5.18 11.85 -11.09
C SER A 177 -4.20 10.70 -11.16
N ARG A 178 -3.54 10.37 -10.05
CA ARG A 178 -2.52 9.32 -9.99
C ARG A 178 -2.56 8.46 -8.74
N LEU A 179 -2.25 7.18 -8.92
CA LEU A 179 -1.94 6.21 -7.88
C LEU A 179 -0.51 5.72 -8.03
N ILE A 180 0.31 5.93 -7.01
CA ILE A 180 1.72 5.52 -7.01
C ILE A 180 1.95 4.43 -5.98
N PHE A 181 2.37 3.24 -6.41
CA PHE A 181 2.85 2.17 -5.54
C PHE A 181 4.36 2.29 -5.35
N ALA A 182 4.80 2.80 -4.20
CA ALA A 182 6.20 2.85 -3.82
C ALA A 182 6.65 1.48 -3.25
N VAL A 183 7.56 0.80 -3.95
CA VAL A 183 8.06 -0.54 -3.61
C VAL A 183 9.56 -0.54 -3.27
N LYS A 184 10.07 -1.66 -2.73
CA LYS A 184 11.48 -1.83 -2.33
C LYS A 184 12.20 -2.78 -3.28
N GLY A 185 13.44 -2.48 -3.62
CA GLY A 185 14.38 -3.41 -4.24
C GLY A 185 14.11 -3.78 -5.70
N VAL A 186 13.11 -3.17 -6.33
CA VAL A 186 12.81 -3.33 -7.77
C VAL A 186 12.32 -2.02 -8.35
N ASP A 187 12.67 -1.75 -9.61
CA ASP A 187 12.30 -0.53 -10.32
C ASP A 187 10.85 -0.53 -10.82
N GLY A 188 10.24 -1.71 -10.96
CA GLY A 188 8.84 -1.87 -11.36
C GLY A 188 8.46 -3.36 -11.45
N ILE A 189 7.56 -3.70 -12.36
CA ILE A 189 7.25 -5.07 -12.74
C ILE A 189 8.36 -5.60 -13.64
N LEU A 190 8.86 -6.80 -13.34
CA LEU A 190 9.94 -7.43 -14.09
C LEU A 190 9.44 -8.64 -14.89
N ARG A 191 10.04 -8.89 -16.04
CA ARG A 191 9.83 -10.09 -16.87
C ARG A 191 10.36 -11.37 -16.22
N ARG A 192 11.17 -11.25 -15.17
CA ARG A 192 11.83 -12.36 -14.47
C ARG A 192 11.94 -12.05 -12.99
N PRO A 193 12.15 -13.07 -12.14
CA PRO A 193 12.35 -12.84 -10.71
C PRO A 193 13.53 -11.90 -10.41
N PRO A 194 13.42 -10.97 -9.44
CA PRO A 194 14.41 -9.95 -9.16
C PRO A 194 15.84 -10.46 -8.94
N LYS A 195 16.00 -11.69 -8.43
CA LYS A 195 17.30 -12.31 -8.14
C LYS A 195 18.16 -12.58 -9.38
N VAL A 196 17.53 -12.68 -10.56
CA VAL A 196 18.18 -13.02 -11.84
C VAL A 196 17.85 -12.01 -12.94
N ALA A 197 17.07 -10.97 -12.61
CA ALA A 197 16.66 -9.94 -13.53
C ALA A 197 17.79 -8.92 -13.75
N THR A 198 17.78 -8.32 -14.92
CA THR A 198 18.62 -7.20 -15.35
C THR A 198 17.75 -5.97 -15.60
N ASP A 199 18.35 -4.81 -15.85
CA ASP A 199 17.62 -3.58 -16.15
C ASP A 199 16.71 -3.75 -17.40
N ASP A 200 17.12 -4.58 -18.36
CA ASP A 200 16.35 -4.90 -19.59
C ASP A 200 15.08 -5.74 -19.32
N ASP A 201 14.97 -6.34 -18.13
CA ASP A 201 13.79 -7.09 -17.72
C ASP A 201 12.67 -6.18 -17.16
N LEU A 202 12.92 -4.87 -17.00
CA LEU A 202 11.89 -3.93 -16.58
C LEU A 202 10.78 -3.81 -17.64
N ILE A 203 9.53 -3.87 -17.17
CA ILE A 203 8.36 -3.63 -17.99
C ILE A 203 7.91 -2.19 -17.79
N ASP A 204 8.22 -1.30 -18.72
CA ASP A 204 7.88 0.12 -18.61
C ASP A 204 6.35 0.38 -18.62
N LYS A 205 5.61 -0.45 -19.37
CA LYS A 205 4.15 -0.37 -19.49
C LYS A 205 3.54 -1.75 -19.36
N TRP A 206 2.60 -1.93 -18.44
CA TRP A 206 1.96 -3.20 -18.18
C TRP A 206 0.43 -3.08 -18.15
N SER A 207 -0.25 -4.08 -18.71
CA SER A 207 -1.70 -4.23 -18.66
C SER A 207 -2.04 -5.72 -18.57
N PRO A 208 -3.08 -6.14 -17.85
CA PRO A 208 -3.51 -7.54 -17.82
C PRO A 208 -3.97 -8.07 -19.18
N ASN A 209 -4.27 -7.19 -20.15
CA ASN A 209 -4.76 -7.55 -21.48
C ASN A 209 -3.66 -7.60 -22.55
N VAL A 210 -2.41 -7.27 -22.21
CA VAL A 210 -1.32 -7.18 -23.19
C VAL A 210 -0.41 -8.40 -23.05
N GLU A 211 -0.48 -9.28 -24.04
CA GLU A 211 0.52 -10.32 -24.24
C GLU A 211 1.81 -9.68 -24.78
N PHE A 212 2.91 -9.82 -24.03
CA PHE A 212 4.22 -9.41 -24.53
C PHE A 212 4.70 -10.44 -25.56
N SER A 213 5.11 -9.99 -26.73
CA SER A 213 5.68 -10.88 -27.76
C SER A 213 6.89 -11.63 -27.19
N GLY A 214 6.74 -12.95 -27.01
CA GLY A 214 7.79 -13.85 -26.51
C GLY A 214 7.87 -14.01 -24.98
N VAL A 215 6.93 -13.46 -24.21
CA VAL A 215 6.83 -13.66 -22.75
C VAL A 215 5.39 -14.05 -22.42
N HIS A 216 5.15 -15.31 -22.03
CA HIS A 216 3.82 -15.70 -21.56
C HIS A 216 3.52 -14.97 -20.23
N HIS A 217 2.25 -14.68 -19.95
CA HIS A 217 1.84 -14.08 -18.66
C HIS A 217 2.34 -14.86 -17.44
N SER A 218 2.55 -16.19 -17.58
CA SER A 218 3.15 -17.07 -16.58
C SER A 218 4.61 -16.77 -16.26
N ASP A 219 5.32 -16.11 -17.18
CA ASP A 219 6.76 -15.85 -17.09
C ASP A 219 7.04 -14.51 -16.40
N ILE A 220 6.06 -13.60 -16.33
CA ILE A 220 6.16 -12.33 -15.60
C ILE A 220 6.12 -12.62 -14.09
N ASP A 221 7.07 -12.09 -13.33
CA ASP A 221 7.08 -12.26 -11.88
C ASP A 221 6.03 -11.36 -11.21
N ILE A 222 4.79 -11.84 -11.24
CA ILE A 222 3.62 -11.30 -10.54
C ILE A 222 3.52 -11.96 -9.14
N THR A 223 4.52 -12.74 -8.73
CA THR A 223 4.45 -13.50 -7.48
C THR A 223 4.63 -12.63 -6.24
N GLY A 224 4.14 -13.12 -5.10
CA GLY A 224 4.24 -12.40 -3.84
C GLY A 224 3.43 -11.10 -3.81
N GLY A 225 4.01 -10.03 -3.27
CA GLY A 225 3.30 -8.79 -2.97
C GLY A 225 3.05 -7.85 -4.16
N ILE A 226 3.64 -8.12 -5.33
CA ILE A 226 3.51 -7.27 -6.52
C ILE A 226 2.29 -7.62 -7.37
N GLY A 227 1.86 -8.88 -7.39
CA GLY A 227 0.71 -9.29 -8.19
C GLY A 227 -0.60 -8.66 -7.79
N LEU A 228 -0.85 -8.54 -6.48
CA LEU A 228 -2.01 -7.82 -5.99
C LEU A 228 -1.94 -6.32 -6.34
N LYS A 229 -0.76 -5.70 -6.35
CA LYS A 229 -0.58 -4.30 -6.78
C LYS A 229 -0.89 -4.12 -8.25
N ALA A 230 -0.36 -5.01 -9.09
CA ALA A 230 -0.61 -4.98 -10.52
C ALA A 230 -2.12 -5.15 -10.80
N THR A 231 -2.77 -6.11 -10.14
CA THR A 231 -4.22 -6.37 -10.29
C THR A 231 -5.06 -5.17 -9.84
N ARG A 232 -4.85 -4.66 -8.62
CA ARG A 232 -5.59 -3.49 -8.11
C ARG A 232 -5.23 -2.20 -8.85
N GLY A 233 -3.99 -2.08 -9.30
CA GLY A 233 -3.55 -0.99 -10.16
C GLY A 233 -4.26 -1.00 -11.52
N ALA A 234 -4.51 -2.17 -12.10
CA ALA A 234 -5.28 -2.29 -13.34
C ALA A 234 -6.75 -1.89 -13.14
N GLU A 235 -7.36 -2.25 -12.00
CA GLU A 235 -8.71 -1.78 -11.64
C GLU A 235 -8.77 -0.24 -11.58
N VAL A 236 -7.77 0.40 -10.99
CA VAL A 236 -7.70 1.86 -10.90
C VAL A 236 -7.38 2.50 -12.26
N ALA A 237 -6.49 1.91 -13.06
CA ALA A 237 -6.17 2.39 -14.40
C ALA A 237 -7.42 2.39 -15.31
N ALA A 238 -8.29 1.38 -15.17
CA ALA A 238 -9.57 1.33 -15.88
C ALA A 238 -10.55 2.46 -15.52
N MET A 239 -10.30 3.21 -14.44
CA MET A 239 -11.04 4.42 -14.08
C MET A 239 -10.50 5.68 -14.79
N GLY A 240 -9.47 5.56 -15.63
CA GLY A 240 -8.79 6.67 -16.29
C GLY A 240 -7.78 7.41 -15.40
N ILE A 241 -7.33 6.77 -14.31
CA ILE A 241 -6.34 7.31 -13.36
C ILE A 241 -4.97 6.75 -13.74
N ASP A 242 -3.92 7.58 -13.78
CA ASP A 242 -2.58 7.08 -14.07
C ASP A 242 -2.05 6.26 -12.89
N VAL A 243 -1.55 5.06 -13.16
CA VAL A 243 -1.06 4.17 -12.10
C VAL A 243 0.39 3.80 -12.36
N PHE A 244 1.22 3.90 -11.32
CA PHE A 244 2.65 3.59 -11.42
C PHE A 244 3.12 2.66 -10.29
N ILE A 245 4.03 1.75 -10.60
CA ILE A 245 4.85 1.03 -9.63
C ILE A 245 6.27 1.58 -9.75
N ILE A 246 6.78 2.16 -8.66
CA ILE A 246 8.06 2.89 -8.61
C ILE A 246 8.91 2.36 -7.45
N ASN A 247 10.22 2.25 -7.66
CA ASN A 247 11.17 2.05 -6.56
C ASN A 247 11.18 3.25 -5.61
N GLY A 248 10.58 3.09 -4.43
CA GLY A 248 10.47 4.14 -3.43
C GLY A 248 11.76 4.40 -2.66
N GLU A 249 12.83 3.63 -2.89
CA GLU A 249 14.18 3.94 -2.37
C GLU A 249 14.82 5.10 -3.14
N ASN A 250 14.28 5.44 -4.33
CA ASN A 250 14.71 6.59 -5.12
C ASN A 250 13.70 7.74 -5.01
N SER A 251 13.99 8.71 -4.15
CA SER A 251 13.11 9.86 -3.89
C SER A 251 12.81 10.70 -5.13
N GLN A 252 13.79 10.90 -6.02
CA GLN A 252 13.57 11.69 -7.24
C GLN A 252 12.60 10.99 -8.18
N ARG A 253 12.77 9.68 -8.41
CA ARG A 253 11.83 8.91 -9.25
C ARG A 253 10.42 8.93 -8.67
N LEU A 254 10.29 8.79 -7.35
CA LEU A 254 8.99 8.86 -6.71
C LEU A 254 8.35 10.25 -6.88
N LEU A 255 9.12 11.33 -6.70
CA LEU A 255 8.64 12.70 -6.91
C LEU A 255 8.23 12.94 -8.36
N ASP A 256 9.02 12.50 -9.32
CA ASP A 256 8.73 12.63 -10.75
C ASP A 256 7.40 11.95 -11.09
N ALA A 257 7.20 10.70 -10.64
CA ALA A 257 5.95 9.98 -10.82
C ALA A 257 4.76 10.69 -10.15
N CYS A 258 4.96 11.24 -8.95
CA CYS A 258 3.92 12.00 -8.23
C CYS A 258 3.60 13.35 -8.89
N THR A 259 4.43 13.87 -9.78
CA THR A 259 4.27 15.19 -10.41
C THR A 259 4.03 15.10 -11.92
N GLY A 260 3.94 13.89 -12.46
CA GLY A 260 3.69 13.63 -13.88
C GLY A 260 4.92 13.80 -14.77
N VAL A 261 6.13 13.84 -14.18
CA VAL A 261 7.39 13.85 -14.93
C VAL A 261 7.75 12.40 -15.29
N PRO A 262 8.10 12.11 -16.56
CA PRO A 262 8.53 10.78 -16.97
C PRO A 262 9.73 10.29 -16.15
N THR A 263 9.66 9.04 -15.68
CA THR A 263 10.69 8.46 -14.81
C THR A 263 10.74 6.94 -14.97
N ILE A 264 11.76 6.31 -14.36
CA ILE A 264 11.94 4.86 -14.42
C ILE A 264 10.92 4.18 -13.48
N GLY A 265 10.14 3.28 -14.07
CA GLY A 265 9.28 2.33 -13.38
C GLY A 265 8.22 1.76 -14.32
N THR A 266 7.16 1.16 -13.77
CA THR A 266 6.09 0.57 -14.58
C THR A 266 4.82 1.40 -14.51
N GLN A 267 4.36 1.89 -15.66
CA GLN A 267 3.01 2.43 -15.81
C GLN A 267 2.02 1.29 -16.03
N ILE A 268 0.98 1.23 -15.21
CA ILE A 268 -0.16 0.34 -15.42
C ILE A 268 -1.23 1.10 -16.21
N PHE A 269 -1.74 0.49 -17.28
CA PHE A 269 -2.75 1.09 -18.14
C PHE A 269 -3.90 0.11 -18.44
N SER A 270 -5.09 0.66 -18.72
CA SER A 270 -6.16 -0.09 -19.40
C SER A 270 -6.25 0.38 -20.85
N ASN A 271 -6.44 -0.56 -21.78
CA ASN A 271 -6.81 -0.25 -23.16
C ASN A 271 -8.24 0.28 -23.25
#